data_AF-A0A1H7GFH4-F1
#
_entry.id   AF-A0A1H7GFH4-F1
#
_cell.length_a   1.000
_cell.length_b   1.000
_cell.length_c   1.000
_cell.angle_alpha   90.00
_cell.angle_beta   90.00
_cell.angle_gamma   90.00
#
_symmetry.space_group_name_H-M   'P 1'
#
loop_
_entity.id
_entity.type
_entity.pdbx_description
1 polymer ?
#
loop_
_entity_poly.entity_id
_entity_poly.type
_entity_poly.pdbx_seq_one_letter_code
_entity_poly.pdbx_strand_id
1 'polypeptide(L)'
;MKINRMYTIFRIIRSTLTFIIILQSVQIFGQDDTFIEGKLIDAKKQTPISFATVIIKNKKRGLISNADGGFRIPYTFKKNTDTLIISSIGYLSKEILLSNLKEDKVNLIKLIEKIELLDEVKIVAAKTKRRKSARKIIRTALDRIPENYPFTPFSYVGYYRDYQIKDGDYLNMNEAILKVFDKGFGSEDLKTTETSLYSYKNNIDFPKDTIASRPYDYINRSKIISKATLDGQGGNEYTILRLHDAIRNHNINAYDFVNRLNKDLIRSHRFKLLPETSINGVSLYAIKILKNKENIKVEGRIYISKGDFKIYKMEYAVYDREKSSISGEQSDNIEILKKNQGKLLFEIIVEYRANNNLMYPNYISFNNTFEVLQPPKFKPIAAKINHEKKRFELIFNNTPFLKDAVKKSNYRLWYKEIKLRIDSIAVKKKAVHLYPEDKKAFFLPKMIQSFNKSSSKGVSIEVKNVKDIYGNIVYEQESVSYNQFREFFVQELNNVSTKSENTSFMIKTKPISKNYQPITTPENVSEYWMNTPLKN
;
A
#
# COMPACT_ATOMS: atom_id res chain seq x y z
N MET A 1 31.26 65.66 23.61
CA MET A 1 29.83 65.25 23.57
C MET A 1 29.29 64.90 22.18
N LYS A 2 29.77 65.50 21.07
CA LYS A 2 29.28 65.20 19.70
C LYS A 2 29.68 63.82 19.13
N ILE A 3 30.88 63.32 19.44
CA ILE A 3 31.40 62.04 18.89
C ILE A 3 30.60 60.82 19.40
N ASN A 4 30.31 60.75 20.70
CA ASN A 4 29.53 59.63 21.26
C ASN A 4 28.13 59.54 20.65
N ARG A 5 27.49 60.68 20.35
CA ARG A 5 26.16 60.72 19.74
C ARG A 5 26.16 60.14 18.32
N MET A 6 27.25 60.33 17.56
CA MET A 6 27.40 59.79 16.21
C MET A 6 27.61 58.27 16.20
N TYR A 7 28.39 57.74 17.16
CA TYR A 7 28.55 56.29 17.35
C TYR A 7 27.24 55.61 17.78
N THR A 8 26.43 56.25 18.63
CA THR A 8 25.11 55.72 19.02
C THR A 8 24.17 55.65 17.82
N ILE A 9 24.15 56.68 16.96
CA ILE A 9 23.33 56.70 15.74
C ILE A 9 23.76 55.59 14.77
N PHE A 10 25.06 55.41 14.53
CA PHE A 10 25.56 54.34 13.67
C PHE A 10 25.22 52.94 14.21
N ARG A 11 25.28 52.75 15.54
CA ARG A 11 24.91 51.48 16.18
C ARG A 11 23.41 51.20 16.06
N ILE A 12 22.57 52.23 16.19
CA ILE A 12 21.12 52.13 15.98
C ILE A 12 20.83 51.77 14.53
N ILE A 13 21.40 52.50 13.56
CA ILE A 13 21.22 52.24 12.11
C ILE A 13 21.65 50.82 11.74
N ARG A 14 22.80 50.35 12.24
CA ARG A 14 23.26 48.98 11.99
C ARG A 14 22.32 47.96 12.61
N SER A 15 21.83 48.19 13.82
CA SER A 15 20.86 47.30 14.48
C SER A 15 19.50 47.27 13.77
N THR A 16 18.98 48.40 13.29
CA THR A 16 17.73 48.44 12.51
C THR A 16 17.92 47.81 11.13
N LEU A 17 19.06 48.02 10.46
CA LEU A 17 19.35 47.37 9.18
C LEU A 17 19.45 45.84 9.33
N THR A 18 20.06 45.37 10.42
CA THR A 18 20.17 43.93 10.71
C THR A 18 18.79 43.34 11.04
N PHE A 19 17.95 44.07 11.77
CA PHE A 19 16.57 43.68 12.06
C PHE A 19 15.69 43.62 10.81
N ILE A 20 15.84 44.57 9.87
CA ILE A 20 15.12 44.58 8.59
C ILE A 20 15.56 43.40 7.70
N ILE A 21 16.85 43.05 7.68
CA ILE A 21 17.36 41.88 6.93
C ILE A 21 16.82 40.56 7.52
N ILE A 22 16.66 40.47 8.85
CA ILE A 22 16.05 39.31 9.53
C ILE A 22 14.53 39.24 9.28
N LEU A 23 13.85 40.39 9.13
CA LEU A 23 12.43 40.43 8.77
C LEU A 23 12.15 39.99 7.32
N GLN A 24 13.11 40.14 6.41
CA GLN A 24 12.96 39.69 5.02
C GLN A 24 13.26 38.19 4.81
N SER A 25 13.82 37.48 5.79
CA SER A 25 14.06 36.03 5.69
C SER A 25 12.86 35.16 6.10
N VAL A 26 11.73 35.77 6.48
CA VAL A 26 10.47 35.06 6.82
C VAL A 26 9.44 35.16 5.70
N GLN A 27 9.87 34.99 4.46
CA GLN A 27 8.96 34.56 3.39
C GLN A 27 9.08 33.04 3.27
N ILE A 28 8.50 32.33 4.23
CA ILE A 28 8.20 30.91 4.05
C ILE A 28 7.05 30.85 3.04
N PHE A 29 7.38 30.86 1.75
CA PHE A 29 6.46 30.33 0.74
C PHE A 29 6.39 28.83 0.97
N GLY A 30 5.48 28.40 1.85
CA GLY A 30 4.89 27.09 1.68
C GLY A 30 4.16 27.13 0.34
N GLN A 31 4.80 26.64 -0.73
CA GLN A 31 4.09 26.34 -1.96
C GLN A 31 3.23 25.11 -1.64
N ASP A 32 2.05 25.36 -1.06
CA ASP A 32 0.98 24.38 -1.13
C ASP A 32 0.68 24.21 -2.61
N ASP A 33 1.11 23.08 -3.17
CA ASP A 33 0.67 22.66 -4.49
C ASP A 33 -0.85 22.62 -4.46
N THR A 34 -1.46 23.59 -5.12
CA THR A 34 -2.90 23.70 -5.18
C THR A 34 -3.41 22.82 -6.32
N PHE A 35 -4.42 22.00 -6.02
CA PHE A 35 -4.92 20.98 -6.93
C PHE A 35 -6.42 21.12 -7.21
N ILE A 36 -6.82 20.88 -8.46
CA ILE A 36 -8.21 20.65 -8.83
C ILE A 36 -8.52 19.22 -8.49
N GLU A 37 -9.47 19.02 -7.58
CA GLU A 37 -9.92 17.70 -7.19
C GLU A 37 -11.13 17.27 -8.01
N GLY A 38 -11.17 16.00 -8.39
CA GLY A 38 -12.27 15.40 -9.13
C GLY A 38 -12.59 14.00 -8.63
N LYS A 39 -13.84 13.58 -8.80
CA LYS A 39 -14.30 12.23 -8.46
C LYS A 39 -15.13 11.66 -9.61
N LEU A 40 -14.69 10.50 -10.12
CA LEU A 40 -15.33 9.79 -11.22
C LEU A 40 -16.36 8.81 -10.71
N ILE A 41 -17.59 8.90 -11.23
CA ILE A 41 -18.68 8.00 -10.87
C ILE A 41 -19.48 7.54 -12.09
N ASP A 42 -20.07 6.36 -11.98
CA ASP A 42 -21.05 5.83 -12.93
C ASP A 42 -22.31 6.71 -12.90
N ALA A 43 -22.74 7.20 -14.07
CA ALA A 43 -23.87 8.11 -14.19
C ALA A 43 -25.21 7.51 -13.72
N LYS A 44 -25.37 6.18 -13.79
CA LYS A 44 -26.58 5.45 -13.41
C LYS A 44 -26.48 4.90 -12.00
N LYS A 45 -25.40 4.17 -11.69
CA LYS A 45 -25.21 3.46 -10.42
C LYS A 45 -24.73 4.37 -9.28
N GLN A 46 -24.21 5.55 -9.61
CA GLN A 46 -23.55 6.47 -8.66
C GLN A 46 -22.37 5.83 -7.91
N THR A 47 -21.81 4.74 -8.42
CA THR A 47 -20.65 4.06 -7.84
C THR A 47 -19.35 4.67 -8.39
N PRO A 48 -18.26 4.71 -7.59
CA PRO A 48 -16.94 5.10 -8.05
C PRO A 48 -16.46 4.36 -9.30
N ILE A 49 -15.77 5.07 -10.19
CA ILE A 49 -15.03 4.47 -11.32
C ILE A 49 -13.54 4.50 -10.99
N SER A 50 -13.06 3.36 -10.49
CA SER A 50 -11.68 3.15 -10.12
C SER A 50 -10.77 3.07 -11.35
N PHE A 51 -9.54 3.57 -11.22
CA PHE A 51 -8.47 3.39 -12.20
C PHE A 51 -8.80 3.83 -13.64
N ALA A 52 -9.60 4.89 -13.78
CA ALA A 52 -9.85 5.51 -15.06
C ALA A 52 -8.64 6.36 -15.48
N THR A 53 -8.36 6.38 -16.78
CA THR A 53 -7.28 7.17 -17.35
C THR A 53 -7.76 8.61 -17.56
N VAL A 54 -7.00 9.58 -17.03
CA VAL A 54 -7.26 11.02 -17.16
C VAL A 54 -6.04 11.67 -17.83
N ILE A 55 -6.18 12.12 -19.07
CA ILE A 55 -5.09 12.70 -19.88
C ILE A 55 -5.35 14.17 -20.13
N ILE A 56 -4.30 14.98 -20.03
CA ILE A 56 -4.28 16.37 -20.47
C ILE A 56 -3.92 16.39 -21.97
N LYS A 57 -4.89 16.72 -22.82
CA LYS A 57 -4.86 16.51 -24.28
C LYS A 57 -3.58 17.03 -24.95
N ASN A 58 -3.18 18.27 -24.67
CA ASN A 58 -2.04 18.89 -25.36
C ASN A 58 -0.68 18.60 -24.71
N LYS A 59 -0.64 17.99 -23.52
CA LYS A 59 0.61 17.71 -22.79
C LYS A 59 1.10 16.28 -22.93
N LYS A 60 0.31 15.37 -23.49
CA LYS A 60 0.56 13.90 -23.52
C LYS A 60 0.88 13.31 -22.13
N ARG A 61 0.51 14.02 -21.07
CA ARG A 61 0.64 13.63 -19.67
C ARG A 61 -0.72 13.35 -19.09
N GLY A 62 -0.77 12.43 -18.14
CA GLY A 62 -2.01 12.08 -17.48
C GLY A 62 -1.76 11.44 -16.13
N LEU A 63 -2.86 11.06 -15.51
CA LEU A 63 -2.89 10.30 -14.28
C LEU A 63 -3.92 9.18 -14.42
N ILE A 64 -3.94 8.31 -13.42
CA ILE A 64 -4.98 7.30 -13.24
C ILE A 64 -5.73 7.63 -11.96
N SER A 65 -7.07 7.57 -12.00
CA SER A 65 -7.90 7.80 -10.82
C SER A 65 -7.67 6.72 -9.75
N ASN A 66 -7.91 7.10 -8.50
CA ASN A 66 -7.75 6.23 -7.34
C ASN A 66 -8.84 5.15 -7.30
N ALA A 67 -8.71 4.21 -6.35
CA ALA A 67 -9.69 3.15 -6.15
C ALA A 67 -11.10 3.69 -5.84
N ASP A 68 -11.20 4.86 -5.22
CA ASP A 68 -12.46 5.56 -4.93
C ASP A 68 -12.94 6.49 -6.08
N GLY A 69 -12.25 6.44 -7.24
CA GLY A 69 -12.50 7.31 -8.39
C GLY A 69 -11.96 8.73 -8.25
N GLY A 70 -11.31 9.06 -7.13
CA GLY A 70 -10.72 10.36 -6.89
C GLY A 70 -9.49 10.64 -7.76
N PHE A 71 -9.29 11.88 -8.15
CA PHE A 71 -8.06 12.34 -8.78
C PHE A 71 -7.80 13.81 -8.49
N ARG A 72 -6.56 14.25 -8.67
CA ARG A 72 -6.16 15.65 -8.49
C ARG A 72 -5.20 16.13 -9.58
N ILE A 73 -5.35 17.37 -10.02
CA ILE A 73 -4.57 17.97 -11.11
C ILE A 73 -4.03 19.34 -10.67
N PRO A 74 -2.72 19.62 -10.82
CA PRO A 74 -2.14 20.91 -10.45
C PRO A 74 -2.83 22.10 -11.11
N TYR A 75 -3.05 23.19 -10.37
CA TYR A 75 -3.65 24.43 -10.89
C TYR A 75 -2.89 25.04 -12.06
N THR A 76 -1.58 24.80 -12.15
CA THR A 76 -0.73 25.24 -13.27
C THR A 76 -1.25 24.76 -14.63
N PHE A 77 -1.91 23.60 -14.69
CA PHE A 77 -2.50 23.11 -15.93
C PHE A 77 -3.80 23.82 -16.33
N LYS A 78 -4.57 24.34 -15.38
CA LYS A 78 -5.82 25.08 -15.67
C LYS A 78 -5.55 26.42 -16.33
N LYS A 79 -4.47 27.10 -15.96
CA LYS A 79 -4.05 28.38 -16.57
C LYS A 79 -3.85 28.28 -18.09
N ASN A 80 -3.55 27.08 -18.60
CA ASN A 80 -3.35 26.84 -20.02
C ASN A 80 -4.67 26.52 -20.77
N THR A 81 -5.82 26.55 -20.10
CA THR A 81 -7.15 26.24 -20.69
C THR A 81 -7.22 24.88 -21.41
N ASP A 82 -6.46 23.90 -20.93
CA ASP A 82 -6.36 22.58 -21.59
C ASP A 82 -7.63 21.74 -21.38
N THR A 83 -7.73 20.64 -22.13
CA THR A 83 -8.85 19.69 -22.06
C THR A 83 -8.41 18.39 -21.39
N LEU A 84 -9.21 17.91 -20.45
CA LEU A 84 -9.12 16.56 -19.90
C LEU A 84 -9.86 15.59 -20.78
N ILE A 85 -9.20 14.48 -21.12
CA ILE A 85 -9.80 13.31 -21.73
C ILE A 85 -9.84 12.22 -20.67
N ILE A 86 -11.05 11.77 -20.33
CA ILE A 86 -11.28 10.73 -19.33
C ILE A 86 -11.79 9.49 -20.04
N SER A 87 -11.16 8.34 -19.78
CA SER A 87 -11.53 7.06 -20.40
C SER A 87 -11.42 5.90 -19.40
N SER A 88 -12.33 4.94 -19.55
CA SER A 88 -12.34 3.70 -18.77
C SER A 88 -13.02 2.60 -19.59
N ILE A 89 -12.58 1.35 -19.44
CA ILE A 89 -13.16 0.21 -20.16
C ILE A 89 -14.64 0.08 -19.80
N GLY A 90 -15.50 0.01 -20.81
CA GLY A 90 -16.96 -0.10 -20.64
C GLY A 90 -17.69 1.23 -20.45
N TYR A 91 -17.01 2.37 -20.57
CA TYR A 91 -17.62 3.70 -20.48
C TYR A 91 -17.36 4.52 -21.75
N LEU A 92 -18.26 5.46 -22.03
CA LEU A 92 -18.03 6.50 -23.02
C LEU A 92 -16.97 7.47 -22.51
N SER A 93 -15.95 7.72 -23.35
CA SER A 93 -14.91 8.71 -23.05
C SER A 93 -15.51 10.10 -22.98
N LYS A 94 -14.98 10.94 -22.08
CA LYS A 94 -15.51 12.27 -21.81
C LYS A 94 -14.41 13.32 -21.91
N GLU A 95 -14.67 14.37 -22.68
CA GLU A 95 -13.81 15.55 -22.73
C GLU A 95 -14.36 16.65 -21.82
N ILE A 96 -13.50 17.28 -21.03
CA ILE A 96 -13.86 18.36 -20.10
C ILE A 96 -12.79 19.45 -20.14
N LEU A 97 -13.19 20.70 -20.39
CA LEU A 97 -12.29 21.84 -20.27
C LEU A 97 -11.89 22.04 -18.80
N LEU A 98 -10.58 22.18 -18.54
CA LEU A 98 -10.07 22.44 -17.19
C LEU A 98 -10.63 23.73 -16.59
N SER A 99 -10.92 24.74 -17.42
CA SER A 99 -11.55 26.00 -17.01
C SER A 99 -12.93 25.80 -16.37
N ASN A 100 -13.64 24.72 -16.71
CA ASN A 100 -14.97 24.42 -16.18
C ASN A 100 -14.92 23.77 -14.79
N LEU A 101 -13.75 23.34 -14.33
CA LEU A 101 -13.59 22.71 -13.02
C LEU A 101 -13.40 23.77 -11.94
N LYS A 102 -14.09 23.58 -10.82
CA LYS A 102 -14.01 24.46 -9.66
C LYS A 102 -12.75 24.12 -8.85
N GLU A 103 -12.15 25.16 -8.29
CA GLU A 103 -10.91 25.08 -7.51
C GLU A 103 -11.20 24.64 -6.07
N ASP A 104 -12.19 25.26 -5.43
CA ASP A 104 -12.42 25.09 -3.98
C ASP A 104 -13.34 23.92 -3.60
N LYS A 105 -13.53 22.94 -4.49
CA LYS A 105 -14.34 21.75 -4.20
C LYS A 105 -14.03 20.57 -5.11
N VAL A 106 -14.37 19.37 -4.64
CA VAL A 106 -14.33 18.15 -5.44
C VAL A 106 -15.34 18.22 -6.59
N ASN A 107 -14.84 18.09 -7.82
CA ASN A 107 -15.64 18.09 -9.04
C ASN A 107 -16.17 16.69 -9.33
N LEU A 108 -17.47 16.46 -9.13
CA LEU A 108 -18.10 15.18 -9.45
C LEU A 108 -18.33 15.03 -10.95
N ILE A 109 -17.67 14.05 -11.56
CA ILE A 109 -17.71 13.81 -13.00
C ILE A 109 -18.36 12.46 -13.28
N LYS A 110 -19.52 12.51 -13.92
CA LYS A 110 -20.30 11.33 -14.31
C LYS A 110 -19.87 10.81 -15.68
N LEU A 111 -19.56 9.51 -15.77
CA LEU A 111 -19.35 8.78 -17.02
C LEU A 111 -20.54 7.86 -17.32
N ILE A 112 -20.90 7.75 -18.60
CA ILE A 112 -22.01 6.94 -19.06
C ILE A 112 -21.47 5.56 -19.48
N GLU A 113 -22.07 4.50 -18.95
CA GLU A 113 -21.75 3.12 -19.31
C GLU A 113 -22.02 2.91 -20.80
N LYS A 114 -21.07 2.35 -21.53
CA LYS A 114 -21.22 2.06 -22.95
C LYS A 114 -21.75 0.65 -23.13
N ILE A 115 -23.03 0.56 -23.46
CA ILE A 115 -23.70 -0.71 -23.75
C ILE A 115 -23.48 -1.03 -25.23
N GLU A 116 -22.61 -1.99 -25.53
CA GLU A 116 -22.54 -2.60 -26.86
C GLU A 116 -23.73 -3.56 -26.98
N LEU A 117 -24.69 -3.25 -27.85
CA LEU A 117 -25.77 -4.18 -28.17
C LEU A 117 -25.13 -5.42 -28.82
N LEU A 118 -25.42 -6.60 -28.28
CA LEU A 118 -25.06 -7.84 -28.94
C LEU A 118 -25.79 -7.87 -30.27
N ASP A 119 -25.06 -7.90 -31.39
CA ASP A 119 -25.69 -8.12 -32.71
C ASP A 119 -26.58 -9.36 -32.59
N GLU A 120 -27.88 -9.14 -32.79
CA GLU A 120 -28.89 -10.18 -32.84
C GLU A 120 -28.43 -11.19 -33.89
N VAL A 121 -28.31 -12.45 -33.49
CA VAL A 121 -27.80 -13.50 -34.37
C VAL A 121 -28.82 -13.68 -35.49
N LYS A 122 -28.61 -13.00 -36.62
CA LYS A 122 -29.24 -13.40 -37.87
C LYS A 122 -28.72 -14.80 -38.18
N ILE A 123 -29.53 -15.80 -37.87
CA ILE A 123 -29.32 -17.19 -38.26
C ILE A 123 -29.46 -17.24 -39.78
N VAL A 124 -28.44 -16.81 -40.50
CA VAL A 124 -28.29 -17.10 -41.92
C VAL A 124 -27.48 -18.39 -41.97
N ALA A 125 -28.20 -19.48 -42.25
CA ALA A 125 -27.64 -20.79 -42.53
C ALA A 125 -26.77 -20.74 -43.80
N ALA A 126 -25.54 -20.23 -43.70
CA ALA A 126 -24.49 -20.41 -44.70
C ALA A 126 -23.13 -19.98 -44.10
N LYS A 127 -22.23 -20.94 -43.90
CA LYS A 127 -20.84 -20.78 -43.42
C LYS A 127 -20.71 -20.12 -42.04
N THR A 128 -20.91 -20.92 -40.99
CA THR A 128 -20.61 -20.58 -39.59
C THR A 128 -19.16 -20.11 -39.44
N LYS A 129 -18.95 -18.79 -39.40
CA LYS A 129 -17.72 -18.17 -38.88
C LYS A 129 -17.66 -18.54 -37.39
N ARG A 130 -17.15 -19.73 -37.06
CA ARG A 130 -17.06 -20.27 -35.69
C ARG A 130 -16.51 -19.17 -34.77
N ARG A 131 -17.35 -18.64 -33.86
CA ARG A 131 -16.90 -17.69 -32.82
C ARG A 131 -15.69 -18.31 -32.13
N LYS A 132 -14.55 -17.59 -32.11
CA LYS A 132 -13.32 -18.09 -31.47
C LYS A 132 -13.63 -18.35 -29.99
N SER A 133 -13.23 -19.52 -29.48
CA SER A 133 -13.39 -19.82 -28.04
C SER A 133 -12.53 -18.87 -27.21
N ALA A 134 -12.93 -18.61 -25.95
CA ALA A 134 -12.17 -17.80 -25.00
C ALA A 134 -10.69 -18.23 -24.92
N ARG A 135 -10.45 -19.55 -24.86
CA ARG A 135 -9.09 -20.13 -24.88
C ARG A 135 -8.32 -19.79 -26.14
N LYS A 136 -8.95 -19.84 -27.32
CA LYS A 136 -8.30 -19.51 -28.60
C LYS A 136 -7.97 -18.02 -28.67
N ILE A 137 -8.86 -17.15 -28.19
CA ILE A 137 -8.63 -15.70 -28.15
C ILE A 137 -7.41 -15.37 -27.27
N ILE A 138 -7.38 -15.90 -26.03
CA ILE A 138 -6.25 -15.69 -25.12
C ILE A 138 -4.96 -16.25 -25.73
N ARG A 139 -4.99 -17.48 -26.27
CA ARG A 139 -3.81 -18.05 -26.94
C ARG A 139 -3.28 -17.14 -28.05
N THR A 140 -4.15 -16.71 -28.96
CA THR A 140 -3.76 -15.80 -30.04
C THR A 140 -3.20 -14.48 -29.53
N ALA A 141 -3.74 -13.93 -28.44
CA ALA A 141 -3.21 -12.70 -27.84
C ALA A 141 -1.81 -12.90 -27.23
N LEU A 142 -1.60 -14.02 -26.53
CA LEU A 142 -0.30 -14.36 -25.94
C LEU A 142 0.75 -14.68 -27.00
N ASP A 143 0.38 -15.41 -28.05
CA ASP A 143 1.25 -15.72 -29.20
C ASP A 143 1.66 -14.43 -29.95
N ARG A 144 0.82 -13.38 -29.87
CA ARG A 144 1.06 -12.08 -30.52
C ARG A 144 1.78 -11.05 -29.66
N ILE A 145 2.29 -11.44 -28.50
CA ILE A 145 3.06 -10.51 -27.65
C ILE A 145 4.28 -9.92 -28.41
N PRO A 146 5.05 -10.70 -29.20
CA PRO A 146 6.16 -10.17 -30.00
C PRO A 146 5.79 -9.05 -30.99
N GLU A 147 4.58 -9.08 -31.55
CA GLU A 147 4.10 -8.09 -32.52
C GLU A 147 3.35 -6.92 -31.89
N ASN A 148 2.74 -7.14 -30.72
CA ASN A 148 1.86 -6.16 -30.08
C ASN A 148 2.55 -5.30 -29.01
N TYR A 149 3.77 -5.66 -28.59
CA TYR A 149 4.50 -4.99 -27.51
C TYR A 149 5.93 -4.60 -27.95
N PRO A 150 6.55 -3.58 -27.33
CA PRO A 150 7.89 -3.15 -27.70
C PRO A 150 8.95 -4.19 -27.31
N PHE A 151 9.65 -4.73 -28.30
CA PHE A 151 10.87 -5.54 -28.11
C PHE A 151 12.15 -4.70 -28.20
N THR A 152 12.01 -3.39 -28.41
CA THR A 152 13.08 -2.40 -28.40
C THR A 152 13.03 -1.56 -27.12
N PRO A 153 14.15 -0.94 -26.71
CA PRO A 153 14.19 -0.11 -25.50
C PRO A 153 13.27 1.11 -25.56
N PHE A 154 12.57 1.37 -24.46
CA PHE A 154 11.70 2.54 -24.28
C PHE A 154 11.78 3.03 -22.83
N SER A 155 11.26 4.21 -22.55
CA SER A 155 11.22 4.73 -21.18
C SER A 155 9.91 5.41 -20.85
N TYR A 156 9.59 5.51 -19.57
CA TYR A 156 8.39 6.19 -19.11
C TYR A 156 8.61 6.80 -17.73
N VAL A 157 7.91 7.90 -17.47
CA VAL A 157 7.88 8.56 -16.17
C VAL A 157 6.50 8.34 -15.55
N GLY A 158 6.48 8.02 -14.26
CA GLY A 158 5.24 7.73 -13.57
C GLY A 158 5.28 8.01 -12.07
N TYR A 159 4.08 8.07 -11.50
CA TYR A 159 3.83 8.23 -10.09
C TYR A 159 3.74 6.84 -9.43
N TYR A 160 4.62 6.59 -8.47
CA TYR A 160 4.63 5.41 -7.62
C TYR A 160 4.06 5.74 -6.25
N ARG A 161 3.30 4.80 -5.67
CA ARG A 161 2.94 4.83 -4.26
C ARG A 161 2.95 3.46 -3.60
N ASP A 162 3.30 3.45 -2.32
CA ASP A 162 3.22 2.30 -1.42
C ASP A 162 2.54 2.74 -0.13
N TYR A 163 1.43 2.07 0.22
CA TYR A 163 0.64 2.39 1.40
C TYR A 163 -0.02 1.14 1.97
N GLN A 164 -0.56 1.29 3.16
CA GLN A 164 -1.28 0.24 3.85
C GLN A 164 -2.71 0.70 4.14
N ILE A 165 -3.65 -0.24 4.17
CA ILE A 165 -5.01 0.00 4.63
C ILE A 165 -5.30 -0.93 5.80
N LYS A 166 -5.84 -0.36 6.87
CA LYS A 166 -6.43 -1.09 7.99
C LYS A 166 -7.75 -0.43 8.35
N ASP A 167 -8.81 -1.23 8.47
CA ASP A 167 -10.16 -0.77 8.85
C ASP A 167 -10.71 0.39 8.00
N GLY A 168 -10.25 0.50 6.73
CA GLY A 168 -10.65 1.55 5.79
C GLY A 168 -9.71 2.76 5.75
N ASP A 169 -8.80 2.89 6.72
CA ASP A 169 -7.89 4.03 6.84
C ASP A 169 -6.57 3.81 6.10
N TYR A 170 -6.11 4.84 5.40
CA TYR A 170 -4.80 4.87 4.75
C TYR A 170 -3.70 5.11 5.80
N LEU A 171 -2.67 4.25 5.77
CA LEU A 171 -1.53 4.28 6.67
C LEU A 171 -0.22 4.20 5.88
N ASN A 172 0.86 4.72 6.45
CA ASN A 172 2.22 4.52 5.95
C ASN A 172 2.41 4.90 4.46
N MET A 173 1.82 6.01 4.01
CA MET A 173 1.85 6.47 2.62
C MET A 173 3.26 6.93 2.19
N ASN A 174 3.83 6.27 1.18
CA ASN A 174 5.08 6.63 0.54
C ASN A 174 4.84 6.90 -0.93
N GLU A 175 5.41 7.97 -1.45
CA GLU A 175 5.12 8.47 -2.80
C GLU A 175 6.42 8.82 -3.51
N ALA A 176 6.48 8.54 -4.81
CA ALA A 176 7.64 8.84 -5.63
C ALA A 176 7.29 9.15 -7.07
N ILE A 177 8.15 9.92 -7.73
CA ILE A 177 8.17 10.03 -9.20
C ILE A 177 9.39 9.24 -9.69
N LEU A 178 9.16 8.29 -10.59
CA LEU A 178 10.19 7.39 -11.11
C LEU A 178 10.28 7.53 -12.63
N LYS A 179 11.50 7.47 -13.16
CA LYS A 179 11.74 7.20 -14.58
C LYS A 179 12.25 5.79 -14.77
N VAL A 180 11.61 5.04 -15.65
CA VAL A 180 11.88 3.62 -15.89
C VAL A 180 12.45 3.46 -17.29
N PHE A 181 13.55 2.73 -17.41
CA PHE A 181 14.23 2.42 -18.66
C PHE A 181 14.08 0.92 -18.93
N ASP A 182 13.07 0.56 -19.71
CA ASP A 182 12.76 -0.82 -20.04
C ASP A 182 13.48 -1.22 -21.35
N LYS A 183 14.12 -2.39 -21.37
CA LYS A 183 14.82 -2.91 -22.55
C LYS A 183 13.89 -3.61 -23.56
N GLY A 184 12.60 -3.67 -23.27
CA GLY A 184 11.60 -4.31 -24.13
C GLY A 184 11.28 -5.74 -23.70
N PHE A 185 10.17 -6.26 -24.21
CA PHE A 185 9.57 -7.55 -23.82
C PHE A 185 10.42 -8.78 -24.15
N GLY A 186 11.45 -8.63 -25.00
CA GLY A 186 12.45 -9.66 -25.27
C GLY A 186 13.53 -9.82 -24.20
N SER A 187 13.55 -8.94 -23.19
CA SER A 187 14.56 -8.91 -22.12
C SER A 187 14.01 -9.36 -20.77
N GLU A 188 14.88 -9.93 -19.93
CA GLU A 188 14.55 -10.32 -18.56
C GLU A 188 14.43 -9.09 -17.67
N ASP A 189 13.19 -8.79 -17.28
CA ASP A 189 12.84 -7.51 -16.69
C ASP A 189 13.62 -7.18 -15.41
N LEU A 190 13.68 -8.14 -14.49
CA LEU A 190 14.37 -8.00 -13.21
C LEU A 190 15.86 -7.68 -13.38
N LYS A 191 16.51 -8.19 -14.43
CA LYS A 191 17.94 -7.97 -14.67
C LYS A 191 18.17 -6.66 -15.40
N THR A 192 17.45 -6.41 -16.48
CA THR A 192 17.84 -5.39 -17.45
C THR A 192 17.18 -4.04 -17.27
N THR A 193 16.02 -3.96 -16.60
CA THR A 193 15.34 -2.68 -16.42
C THR A 193 16.03 -1.86 -15.34
N GLU A 194 16.31 -0.60 -15.65
CA GLU A 194 16.86 0.36 -14.70
C GLU A 194 15.80 1.38 -14.34
N THR A 195 15.87 1.94 -13.13
CA THR A 195 14.90 2.94 -12.68
C THR A 195 15.62 4.04 -11.94
N SER A 196 15.33 5.29 -12.29
CA SER A 196 15.84 6.49 -11.63
C SER A 196 14.75 7.08 -10.74
N LEU A 197 15.13 7.50 -9.53
CA LEU A 197 14.25 8.13 -8.56
C LEU A 197 14.33 9.65 -8.72
N TYR A 198 13.27 10.28 -9.21
CA TYR A 198 13.23 11.73 -9.44
C TYR A 198 12.83 12.50 -8.19
N SER A 199 11.88 11.94 -7.43
CA SER A 199 11.39 12.50 -6.17
C SER A 199 10.86 11.38 -5.28
N TYR A 200 10.99 11.54 -3.97
CA TYR A 200 10.47 10.64 -2.95
C TYR A 200 9.98 11.43 -1.74
N LYS A 201 8.80 11.10 -1.22
CA LYS A 201 8.21 11.68 -0.03
C LYS A 201 7.56 10.59 0.83
N ASN A 202 7.86 10.60 2.13
CA ASN A 202 6.99 9.96 3.13
C ASN A 202 5.86 10.96 3.43
N ASN A 203 4.63 10.63 3.07
CA ASN A 203 3.53 11.57 3.19
C ASN A 203 2.99 11.59 4.63
N ILE A 204 3.33 12.65 5.36
CA ILE A 204 2.95 12.87 6.76
C ILE A 204 1.48 13.27 6.96
N ASP A 205 0.75 13.52 5.86
CA ASP A 205 -0.71 13.75 5.92
C ASP A 205 -1.47 12.48 6.31
N PHE A 206 -0.82 11.31 6.27
CA PHE A 206 -1.38 10.01 6.63
C PHE A 206 -0.72 9.46 7.90
N PRO A 207 -1.49 8.81 8.80
CA PRO A 207 -0.93 8.20 10.01
C PRO A 207 0.15 7.17 9.72
N LYS A 208 1.11 7.06 10.64
CA LYS A 208 2.22 6.10 10.56
C LYS A 208 2.03 4.98 11.58
N ASP A 209 1.94 3.74 11.11
CA ASP A 209 1.99 2.54 11.95
C ASP A 209 3.40 1.95 11.86
N THR A 210 4.21 2.20 12.89
CA THR A 210 5.62 1.77 12.96
C THR A 210 5.82 0.27 13.16
N ILE A 211 4.78 -0.45 13.56
CA ILE A 211 4.82 -1.91 13.72
C ILE A 211 4.53 -2.54 12.36
N ALA A 212 3.47 -2.08 11.67
CA ALA A 212 3.11 -2.56 10.34
C ALA A 212 4.11 -2.13 9.25
N SER A 213 4.88 -1.06 9.45
CA SER A 213 5.93 -0.61 8.51
C SER A 213 7.20 -1.47 8.55
N ARG A 214 7.31 -2.43 9.47
CA ARG A 214 8.49 -3.31 9.56
C ARG A 214 8.59 -4.24 8.33
N PRO A 215 9.79 -4.73 8.01
CA PRO A 215 9.96 -5.80 7.03
C PRO A 215 9.21 -7.08 7.43
N TYR A 216 8.98 -7.97 6.46
CA TYR A 216 8.47 -9.30 6.75
C TYR A 216 9.47 -10.11 7.59
N ASP A 217 8.95 -10.87 8.54
CA ASP A 217 9.72 -11.70 9.47
C ASP A 217 8.93 -12.97 9.73
N TYR A 218 9.21 -13.97 8.89
CA TYR A 218 8.58 -15.29 8.95
C TYR A 218 9.14 -16.16 10.09
N ILE A 219 10.31 -15.82 10.64
CA ILE A 219 10.96 -16.57 11.73
C ILE A 219 10.25 -16.28 13.05
N ASN A 220 10.17 -15.00 13.45
CA ASN A 220 9.46 -14.62 14.68
C ASN A 220 7.96 -14.39 14.44
N ARG A 221 7.50 -14.55 13.20
CA ARG A 221 6.11 -14.33 12.76
C ARG A 221 5.57 -12.95 13.14
N SER A 222 6.45 -11.95 13.24
CA SER A 222 6.06 -10.59 13.65
C SER A 222 5.31 -9.85 12.54
N LYS A 223 5.63 -10.15 11.27
CA LYS A 223 4.87 -9.74 10.08
C LYS A 223 4.97 -10.80 8.99
N ILE A 224 3.86 -11.36 8.56
CA ILE A 224 3.82 -12.46 7.58
C ILE A 224 2.71 -12.26 6.55
N ILE A 225 2.87 -12.85 5.37
CA ILE A 225 1.73 -13.14 4.49
C ILE A 225 1.19 -14.50 4.90
N SER A 226 -0.11 -14.59 5.16
CA SER A 226 -0.72 -15.86 5.56
C SER A 226 -0.69 -16.83 4.36
N LYS A 227 -0.16 -18.05 4.58
CA LYS A 227 -0.07 -19.13 3.56
C LYS A 227 0.78 -18.82 2.32
N ALA A 228 1.58 -17.77 2.36
CA ALA A 228 2.54 -17.43 1.31
C ALA A 228 3.84 -16.95 1.93
N THR A 229 4.94 -17.20 1.25
CA THR A 229 6.23 -16.58 1.54
C THR A 229 6.55 -15.62 0.40
N LEU A 230 7.01 -14.43 0.75
CA LEU A 230 7.84 -13.66 -0.16
C LEU A 230 9.25 -14.18 0.07
N ASP A 231 9.73 -15.03 -0.85
CA ASP A 231 11.10 -15.52 -0.81
C ASP A 231 12.03 -14.31 -0.80
N GLY A 232 12.66 -14.11 0.36
CA GLY A 232 13.43 -12.93 0.66
C GLY A 232 14.62 -12.84 -0.27
N GLN A 233 14.61 -11.85 -1.15
CA GLN A 233 15.70 -10.90 -1.11
C GLN A 233 15.10 -9.54 -0.79
N GLY A 234 15.61 -8.92 0.28
CA GLY A 234 15.40 -7.50 0.48
C GLY A 234 15.59 -6.77 -0.86
N GLY A 235 14.70 -5.84 -1.13
CA GLY A 235 14.58 -5.30 -2.46
C GLY A 235 13.71 -4.07 -2.49
N ASN A 236 13.79 -3.39 -3.61
CA ASN A 236 13.01 -2.21 -3.88
C ASN A 236 11.54 -2.63 -4.12
N GLU A 237 10.61 -2.02 -3.41
CA GLU A 237 9.18 -2.31 -3.46
C GLU A 237 8.61 -2.10 -4.88
N TYR A 238 9.18 -1.19 -5.66
CA TYR A 238 8.86 -1.02 -7.07
C TYR A 238 9.36 -2.19 -7.94
N THR A 239 10.54 -2.76 -7.63
CA THR A 239 11.02 -3.97 -8.32
C THR A 239 10.07 -5.14 -8.08
N ILE A 240 9.58 -5.30 -6.85
CA ILE A 240 8.57 -6.31 -6.51
C ILE A 240 7.30 -6.09 -7.34
N LEU A 241 6.82 -4.84 -7.42
CA LEU A 241 5.64 -4.50 -8.21
C LEU A 241 5.82 -4.90 -9.69
N ARG A 242 6.98 -4.62 -10.29
CA ARG A 242 7.23 -4.95 -11.70
C ARG A 242 7.33 -6.44 -11.99
N LEU A 243 7.83 -7.25 -11.05
CA LEU A 243 7.80 -8.72 -11.16
C LEU A 243 6.35 -9.25 -11.31
N HIS A 244 5.38 -8.56 -10.70
CA HIS A 244 3.97 -8.92 -10.76
C HIS A 244 3.25 -8.47 -12.04
N ASP A 245 3.94 -7.85 -13.00
CA ASP A 245 3.39 -7.63 -14.35
C ASP A 245 3.52 -8.93 -15.19
N ALA A 246 2.50 -9.78 -15.14
CA ALA A 246 2.50 -11.04 -15.89
C ALA A 246 2.53 -10.86 -17.41
N ILE A 247 2.11 -9.71 -17.95
CA ILE A 247 2.12 -9.46 -19.40
C ILE A 247 3.56 -9.12 -19.83
N ARG A 248 4.24 -8.22 -19.11
CA ARG A 248 5.66 -7.91 -19.31
C ARG A 248 6.56 -9.14 -19.10
N ASN A 249 6.22 -9.95 -18.10
CA ASN A 249 6.97 -11.14 -17.68
C ASN A 249 6.36 -12.45 -18.20
N HIS A 250 5.67 -12.40 -19.34
CA HIS A 250 4.85 -13.50 -19.85
C HIS A 250 5.57 -14.85 -20.03
N ASN A 251 6.90 -14.83 -20.19
CA ASN A 251 7.73 -16.00 -20.44
C ASN A 251 8.44 -16.55 -19.19
N ILE A 252 8.38 -15.87 -18.03
CA ILE A 252 8.98 -16.30 -16.75
C ILE A 252 7.90 -16.56 -15.69
N ASN A 253 8.29 -17.09 -14.53
CA ASN A 253 7.39 -17.31 -13.41
C ASN A 253 7.07 -15.98 -12.71
N ALA A 254 5.91 -15.38 -12.99
CA ALA A 254 5.57 -14.05 -12.47
C ALA A 254 5.07 -14.10 -11.02
N TYR A 255 3.98 -14.84 -10.76
CA TYR A 255 3.39 -15.04 -9.44
C TYR A 255 2.48 -16.27 -9.42
N ASP A 256 2.13 -16.70 -8.21
CA ASP A 256 1.37 -17.93 -7.96
C ASP A 256 0.10 -18.04 -8.79
N PHE A 257 -0.20 -19.27 -9.21
CA PHE A 257 -1.33 -19.68 -10.03
C PHE A 257 -1.29 -19.22 -11.50
N VAL A 258 -0.76 -18.03 -11.82
CA VAL A 258 -0.46 -17.63 -13.20
C VAL A 258 0.79 -18.31 -13.72
N ASN A 259 1.83 -18.35 -12.89
CA ASN A 259 3.17 -18.85 -13.21
C ASN A 259 3.73 -18.21 -14.49
N ARG A 260 4.05 -19.00 -15.52
CA ARG A 260 4.41 -18.49 -16.85
C ARG A 260 3.13 -18.22 -17.64
N LEU A 261 2.81 -16.94 -17.86
CA LEU A 261 1.57 -16.52 -18.52
C LEU A 261 1.35 -17.22 -19.87
N ASN A 262 2.40 -17.28 -20.71
CA ASN A 262 2.34 -17.84 -22.06
C ASN A 262 2.13 -19.37 -22.10
N LYS A 263 2.43 -20.08 -21.01
CA LYS A 263 2.41 -21.55 -20.96
C LYS A 263 1.31 -22.10 -20.06
N ASP A 264 1.21 -21.55 -18.85
CA ASP A 264 0.51 -22.19 -17.74
C ASP A 264 -0.91 -21.67 -17.58
N LEU A 265 -1.16 -20.37 -17.82
CA LEU A 265 -2.48 -19.74 -17.63
C LEU A 265 -3.59 -20.54 -18.32
N ILE A 266 -3.43 -20.85 -19.62
CA ILE A 266 -4.45 -21.52 -20.42
C ILE A 266 -4.70 -22.97 -19.96
N ARG A 267 -3.65 -23.63 -19.45
CA ARG A 267 -3.70 -25.02 -18.98
C ARG A 267 -4.35 -25.13 -17.60
N SER A 268 -4.07 -24.18 -16.72
CA SER A 268 -4.44 -24.26 -15.31
C SER A 268 -5.76 -23.59 -14.94
N HIS A 269 -6.42 -22.91 -15.90
CA HIS A 269 -7.66 -22.14 -15.70
C HIS A 269 -8.80 -22.52 -16.66
N ARG A 270 -10.01 -22.15 -16.24
CA ARG A 270 -11.22 -22.10 -17.05
C ARG A 270 -11.49 -20.66 -17.48
N PHE A 271 -12.09 -20.50 -18.67
CA PHE A 271 -12.35 -19.20 -19.25
C PHE A 271 -13.80 -19.08 -19.73
N LYS A 272 -14.42 -17.93 -19.51
CA LYS A 272 -15.78 -17.63 -19.96
C LYS A 272 -15.81 -16.27 -20.66
N LEU A 273 -16.34 -16.21 -21.87
CA LEU A 273 -16.63 -14.94 -22.53
C LEU A 273 -17.71 -14.19 -21.75
N LEU A 274 -17.46 -12.91 -21.49
CA LEU A 274 -18.41 -11.97 -20.91
C LEU A 274 -19.06 -11.15 -22.04
N PRO A 275 -20.12 -10.36 -21.73
CA PRO A 275 -20.64 -9.38 -22.67
C PRO A 275 -19.54 -8.51 -23.25
N GLU A 276 -19.76 -8.07 -24.48
CA GLU A 276 -18.78 -7.27 -25.20
C GLU A 276 -18.61 -5.90 -24.52
N THR A 277 -17.41 -5.34 -24.64
CA THR A 277 -17.07 -4.04 -24.07
C THR A 277 -16.15 -3.31 -25.03
N SER A 278 -15.86 -2.05 -24.75
CA SER A 278 -14.89 -1.28 -25.54
C SER A 278 -14.21 -0.21 -24.71
N ILE A 279 -13.15 0.34 -25.27
CA ILE A 279 -12.44 1.51 -24.74
C ILE A 279 -12.04 2.40 -25.92
N ASN A 280 -12.36 3.70 -25.86
CA ASN A 280 -12.01 4.67 -26.90
C ASN A 280 -12.39 4.20 -28.32
N GLY A 281 -13.56 3.56 -28.47
CA GLY A 281 -14.04 3.01 -29.76
C GLY A 281 -13.44 1.65 -30.15
N VAL A 282 -12.41 1.15 -29.46
CA VAL A 282 -11.82 -0.17 -29.72
C VAL A 282 -12.68 -1.26 -29.08
N SER A 283 -13.27 -2.13 -29.91
CA SER A 283 -14.04 -3.28 -29.42
C SER A 283 -13.13 -4.33 -28.78
N LEU A 284 -13.50 -4.78 -27.57
CA LEU A 284 -12.75 -5.72 -26.75
C LEU A 284 -13.58 -6.99 -26.48
N TYR A 285 -12.92 -8.14 -26.52
CA TYR A 285 -13.35 -9.32 -25.79
C TYR A 285 -13.09 -9.10 -24.30
N ALA A 286 -14.12 -9.24 -23.46
CA ALA A 286 -13.96 -9.42 -22.03
C ALA A 286 -14.04 -10.92 -21.70
N ILE A 287 -13.02 -11.46 -21.04
CA ILE A 287 -12.94 -12.89 -20.73
C ILE A 287 -12.69 -13.07 -19.22
N LYS A 288 -13.61 -13.76 -18.54
CA LYS A 288 -13.44 -14.16 -17.15
C LYS A 288 -12.43 -15.31 -17.04
N ILE A 289 -11.51 -15.20 -16.10
CA ILE A 289 -10.52 -16.22 -15.71
C ILE A 289 -10.97 -16.83 -14.38
N LEU A 290 -11.00 -18.17 -14.31
CA LEU A 290 -11.47 -18.91 -13.14
C LEU A 290 -10.58 -20.11 -12.84
N LYS A 291 -10.21 -20.27 -11.57
CA LYS A 291 -9.57 -21.49 -11.06
C LYS A 291 -10.03 -21.75 -9.64
N ASN A 292 -10.30 -23.01 -9.33
CA ASN A 292 -10.55 -23.48 -7.98
C ASN A 292 -9.56 -24.63 -7.73
N LYS A 293 -8.85 -24.60 -6.60
CA LYS A 293 -7.96 -25.69 -6.16
C LYS A 293 -7.98 -25.71 -4.63
N GLU A 294 -8.44 -26.81 -4.04
CA GLU A 294 -8.57 -26.94 -2.57
C GLU A 294 -9.33 -25.73 -1.98
N ASN A 295 -8.71 -25.02 -1.03
CA ASN A 295 -9.25 -23.82 -0.40
C ASN A 295 -8.99 -22.54 -1.21
N ILE A 296 -8.27 -22.62 -2.33
CA ILE A 296 -7.96 -21.44 -3.16
C ILE A 296 -8.99 -21.26 -4.27
N LYS A 297 -9.42 -20.00 -4.41
CA LYS A 297 -10.26 -19.51 -5.50
C LYS A 297 -9.57 -18.37 -6.22
N VAL A 298 -9.55 -18.46 -7.54
CA VAL A 298 -9.05 -17.40 -8.42
C VAL A 298 -10.22 -16.86 -9.22
N GLU A 299 -10.36 -15.54 -9.21
CA GLU A 299 -11.20 -14.81 -10.14
C GLU A 299 -10.39 -13.72 -10.84
N GLY A 300 -10.53 -13.63 -12.16
CA GLY A 300 -9.88 -12.58 -12.93
C GLY A 300 -10.65 -12.22 -14.19
N ARG A 301 -10.18 -11.19 -14.88
CA ARG A 301 -10.67 -10.76 -16.19
C ARG A 301 -9.51 -10.34 -17.07
N ILE A 302 -9.59 -10.66 -18.35
CA ILE A 302 -8.64 -10.19 -19.36
C ILE A 302 -9.41 -9.55 -20.52
N TYR A 303 -8.92 -8.40 -20.97
CA TYR A 303 -9.56 -7.58 -21.99
C TYR A 303 -8.65 -7.52 -23.22
N ILE A 304 -9.14 -8.02 -24.35
CA ILE A 304 -8.35 -8.26 -25.56
C ILE A 304 -9.06 -7.62 -26.75
N SER A 305 -8.38 -6.80 -27.54
CA SER A 305 -8.99 -6.21 -28.74
C SER A 305 -9.40 -7.25 -29.77
N LYS A 306 -10.54 -7.04 -30.41
CA LYS A 306 -11.09 -8.00 -31.38
C LYS A 306 -10.34 -8.03 -32.71
N GLY A 307 -9.76 -6.90 -33.11
CA GLY A 307 -9.06 -6.75 -34.38
C GLY A 307 -7.66 -7.36 -34.37
N ASP A 308 -6.80 -6.87 -33.48
CA ASP A 308 -5.36 -7.17 -33.45
C ASP A 308 -4.91 -8.05 -32.27
N PHE A 309 -5.82 -8.41 -31.35
CA PHE A 309 -5.56 -9.28 -30.19
C PHE A 309 -4.55 -8.70 -29.19
N LYS A 310 -4.47 -7.38 -29.08
CA LYS A 310 -3.72 -6.67 -28.03
C LYS A 310 -4.40 -6.85 -26.68
N ILE A 311 -3.63 -7.13 -25.64
CA ILE A 311 -4.15 -7.23 -24.27
C ILE A 311 -4.14 -5.81 -23.68
N TYR A 312 -5.33 -5.28 -23.39
CA TYR A 312 -5.49 -3.95 -22.81
C TYR A 312 -5.40 -3.99 -21.29
N LYS A 313 -5.97 -5.01 -20.65
CA LYS A 313 -6.03 -5.09 -19.19
C LYS A 313 -6.11 -6.52 -18.72
N MET A 314 -5.49 -6.82 -17.59
CA MET A 314 -5.64 -8.06 -16.85
C MET A 314 -5.85 -7.76 -15.37
N GLU A 315 -6.94 -8.29 -14.83
CA GLU A 315 -7.33 -8.28 -13.41
C GLU A 315 -7.21 -9.71 -12.91
N TYR A 316 -6.54 -9.93 -11.78
CA TYR A 316 -6.33 -11.27 -11.23
C TYR A 316 -6.30 -11.23 -9.71
N ALA A 317 -7.28 -11.86 -9.07
CA ALA A 317 -7.42 -11.93 -7.62
C ALA A 317 -7.47 -13.38 -7.12
N VAL A 318 -6.79 -13.61 -6.00
CA VAL A 318 -6.70 -14.91 -5.33
C VAL A 318 -7.28 -14.80 -3.94
N TYR A 319 -8.16 -15.74 -3.61
CA TYR A 319 -8.90 -15.79 -2.36
C TYR A 319 -8.69 -17.14 -1.67
N ASP A 320 -8.68 -17.10 -0.35
CA ASP A 320 -8.73 -18.26 0.54
C ASP A 320 -10.16 -18.47 1.04
N ARG A 321 -10.72 -19.65 0.74
CA ARG A 321 -12.10 -20.05 1.04
C ARG A 321 -12.25 -20.72 2.40
N GLU A 322 -11.19 -20.87 3.19
CA GLU A 322 -11.37 -21.40 4.54
C GLU A 322 -12.40 -20.58 5.32
N LYS A 323 -13.32 -21.30 5.99
CA LYS A 323 -14.32 -20.67 6.85
C LYS A 323 -13.57 -19.93 7.95
N SER A 324 -13.68 -18.62 7.97
CA SER A 324 -13.29 -17.83 9.13
C SER A 324 -14.07 -18.32 10.34
N SER A 325 -13.39 -19.02 11.25
CA SER A 325 -13.86 -19.31 12.59
C SER A 325 -13.87 -18.02 13.40
N ILE A 326 -14.73 -17.06 13.04
CA ILE A 326 -14.98 -15.87 13.86
C ILE A 326 -16.41 -15.98 14.38
N SER A 327 -16.49 -16.30 15.66
CA SER A 327 -17.69 -16.23 16.49
C SER A 327 -18.06 -14.77 16.77
N GLY A 328 -19.28 -14.35 16.39
CA GLY A 328 -19.87 -13.02 16.67
C GLY A 328 -19.24 -11.90 15.84
N GLU A 329 -19.92 -10.89 15.31
CA GLU A 329 -21.24 -10.32 15.52
C GLU A 329 -21.80 -9.81 14.18
N GLN A 330 -23.02 -9.26 14.20
CA GLN A 330 -23.74 -8.69 13.08
C GLN A 330 -22.94 -7.63 12.30
N SER A 331 -23.00 -7.71 10.98
CA SER A 331 -22.41 -6.74 10.07
C SER A 331 -23.17 -6.72 8.74
N ASP A 332 -23.29 -5.53 8.18
CA ASP A 332 -24.21 -5.11 7.12
C ASP A 332 -24.22 -5.95 5.84
N ASN A 333 -25.29 -5.82 5.07
CA ASN A 333 -25.58 -6.53 3.80
C ASN A 333 -24.45 -6.53 2.76
N ILE A 334 -23.44 -5.65 2.86
CA ILE A 334 -22.25 -5.61 1.99
C ILE A 334 -21.25 -6.73 2.35
N GLU A 335 -21.17 -7.19 3.60
CA GLU A 335 -20.31 -8.30 4.02
C GLU A 335 -20.83 -9.67 3.56
N ILE A 336 -22.14 -9.80 3.34
CA ILE A 336 -22.76 -11.05 2.87
C ILE A 336 -22.29 -11.39 1.44
N LEU A 337 -22.03 -10.39 0.59
CA LEU A 337 -21.49 -10.58 -0.76
C LEU A 337 -19.99 -10.97 -0.75
N LYS A 338 -19.21 -10.47 0.22
CA LYS A 338 -17.80 -10.86 0.41
C LYS A 338 -17.65 -12.26 1.01
N LYS A 339 -18.59 -12.72 1.85
CA LYS A 339 -18.59 -14.06 2.47
C LYS A 339 -18.50 -15.23 1.47
N ASN A 340 -19.03 -15.08 0.25
CA ASN A 340 -18.98 -16.15 -0.77
C ASN A 340 -17.67 -16.21 -1.58
N GLN A 341 -16.78 -15.22 -1.45
CA GLN A 341 -15.53 -15.16 -2.21
C GLN A 341 -14.32 -15.75 -1.46
N GLY A 342 -14.33 -15.69 -0.13
CA GLY A 342 -13.17 -16.02 0.71
C GLY A 342 -12.37 -14.78 1.11
N LYS A 343 -11.38 -14.93 2.01
CA LYS A 343 -10.44 -13.86 2.38
C LYS A 343 -9.52 -13.57 1.20
N LEU A 344 -9.44 -12.31 0.75
CA LEU A 344 -8.50 -11.91 -0.29
C LEU A 344 -7.07 -12.19 0.19
N LEU A 345 -6.26 -12.85 -0.63
CA LEU A 345 -4.83 -13.03 -0.40
C LEU A 345 -4.04 -11.95 -1.15
N PHE A 346 -4.32 -11.82 -2.44
CA PHE A 346 -3.79 -10.73 -3.25
C PHE A 346 -4.64 -10.46 -4.49
N GLU A 347 -4.50 -9.25 -5.03
CA GLU A 347 -5.07 -8.81 -6.29
C GLU A 347 -4.03 -8.03 -7.08
N ILE A 348 -3.96 -8.29 -8.38
CA ILE A 348 -3.10 -7.59 -9.32
C ILE A 348 -3.97 -7.07 -10.46
N ILE A 349 -3.81 -5.80 -10.77
CA ILE A 349 -4.46 -5.14 -11.90
C ILE A 349 -3.37 -4.50 -12.74
N VAL A 350 -3.26 -4.90 -14.00
CA VAL A 350 -2.34 -4.30 -14.97
C VAL A 350 -3.10 -3.84 -16.19
N GLU A 351 -2.79 -2.64 -16.66
CA GLU A 351 -3.37 -2.05 -17.86
C GLU A 351 -2.28 -1.52 -18.78
N TYR A 352 -2.50 -1.69 -20.08
CA TYR A 352 -1.67 -1.23 -21.17
C TYR A 352 -2.48 -0.32 -22.07
N ARG A 353 -1.80 0.69 -22.64
CA ARG A 353 -2.38 1.64 -23.59
C ARG A 353 -1.69 1.55 -24.94
N ALA A 354 -2.45 1.76 -26.00
CA ALA A 354 -1.91 1.80 -27.35
C ALA A 354 -1.15 3.11 -27.61
N ASN A 355 0.03 3.04 -28.20
CA ASN A 355 0.81 4.16 -28.75
C ASN A 355 1.56 3.66 -29.99
N ASN A 356 1.46 4.36 -31.13
CA ASN A 356 2.12 3.98 -32.39
C ASN A 356 1.98 2.49 -32.76
N ASN A 357 0.75 1.96 -32.70
CA ASN A 357 0.40 0.55 -32.93
C ASN A 357 0.93 -0.49 -31.92
N LEU A 358 1.74 -0.13 -30.93
CA LEU A 358 2.19 -1.03 -29.88
C LEU A 358 1.50 -0.73 -28.55
N MET A 359 1.51 -1.70 -27.63
CA MET A 359 0.97 -1.58 -26.29
C MET A 359 2.08 -1.28 -25.29
N TYR A 360 1.89 -0.22 -24.51
CA TYR A 360 2.83 0.23 -23.47
C TYR A 360 2.16 0.24 -22.11
N PRO A 361 2.92 0.09 -21.01
CA PRO A 361 2.36 0.14 -19.67
C PRO A 361 1.55 1.42 -19.44
N ASN A 362 0.37 1.29 -18.83
CA ASN A 362 -0.47 2.40 -18.40
C ASN A 362 -0.43 2.49 -16.87
N TYR A 363 -0.78 1.40 -16.18
CA TYR A 363 -0.57 1.26 -14.74
C TYR A 363 -0.49 -0.19 -14.31
N ILE A 364 0.03 -0.37 -13.09
CA ILE A 364 -0.05 -1.62 -12.35
C ILE A 364 -0.38 -1.32 -10.89
N SER A 365 -1.28 -2.10 -10.31
CA SER A 365 -1.63 -2.10 -8.89
C SER A 365 -1.48 -3.52 -8.36
N PHE A 366 -0.79 -3.64 -7.23
CA PHE A 366 -0.64 -4.89 -6.49
C PHE A 366 -1.08 -4.67 -5.05
N ASN A 367 -2.15 -5.36 -4.68
CA ASN A 367 -2.69 -5.42 -3.33
C ASN A 367 -2.42 -6.80 -2.73
N ASN A 368 -1.82 -6.86 -1.55
CA ASN A 368 -1.66 -8.11 -0.82
C ASN A 368 -2.05 -7.96 0.65
N THR A 369 -2.67 -9.00 1.21
CA THR A 369 -2.98 -9.04 2.63
C THR A 369 -1.79 -9.58 3.44
N PHE A 370 -1.53 -8.98 4.59
CA PHE A 370 -0.53 -9.44 5.54
C PHE A 370 -1.04 -9.34 6.98
N GLU A 371 -0.38 -10.06 7.86
CA GLU A 371 -0.71 -10.17 9.28
C GLU A 371 0.45 -9.66 10.13
N VAL A 372 0.13 -8.86 11.14
CA VAL A 372 1.10 -8.23 12.05
C VAL A 372 0.77 -8.63 13.48
N LEU A 373 1.76 -9.19 14.18
CA LEU A 373 1.63 -9.50 15.60
C LEU A 373 1.75 -8.22 16.43
N GLN A 374 0.65 -7.82 17.06
CA GLN A 374 0.60 -6.62 17.90
C GLN A 374 1.26 -6.86 19.26
N PRO A 375 1.87 -5.85 19.89
CA PRO A 375 2.35 -5.95 21.26
C PRO A 375 1.18 -6.29 22.20
N PRO A 376 1.43 -7.01 23.30
CA PRO A 376 0.36 -7.45 24.18
C PRO A 376 -0.32 -6.25 24.83
N LYS A 377 -1.66 -6.25 24.81
CA LYS A 377 -2.49 -5.20 25.42
C LYS A 377 -2.31 -5.15 26.93
N PHE A 378 -2.02 -6.29 27.56
CA PHE A 378 -1.83 -6.41 29.00
C PHE A 378 -0.48 -7.06 29.34
N LYS A 379 0.34 -6.35 30.11
CA LYS A 379 1.66 -6.83 30.55
C LYS A 379 2.15 -6.16 31.83
N PRO A 380 3.05 -6.79 32.59
CA PRO A 380 3.82 -6.11 33.61
C PRO A 380 4.71 -5.01 33.00
N ILE A 381 4.79 -3.88 33.69
CA ILE A 381 5.64 -2.73 33.35
C ILE A 381 6.74 -2.48 34.38
N ALA A 382 6.60 -3.03 35.59
CA ALA A 382 7.65 -2.96 36.61
C ALA A 382 7.51 -4.10 37.63
N ALA A 383 8.64 -4.54 38.17
CA ALA A 383 8.72 -5.40 39.36
C ALA A 383 9.58 -4.70 40.41
N LYS A 384 9.09 -4.63 41.65
CA LYS A 384 9.75 -3.92 42.76
C LYS A 384 9.78 -4.78 44.02
N ILE A 385 10.75 -4.50 44.89
CA ILE A 385 10.77 -5.02 46.26
C ILE A 385 10.34 -3.90 47.20
N ASN A 386 9.42 -4.20 48.10
CA ASN A 386 9.05 -3.31 49.19
C ASN A 386 9.53 -3.94 50.51
N HIS A 387 10.66 -3.43 51.03
CA HIS A 387 11.30 -3.96 52.23
C HIS A 387 10.47 -3.69 53.49
N GLU A 388 9.83 -2.52 53.60
CA GLU A 388 8.99 -2.15 54.75
C GLU A 388 7.78 -3.06 54.88
N LYS A 389 7.09 -3.30 53.75
CA LYS A 389 5.88 -4.14 53.68
C LYS A 389 6.20 -5.61 53.41
N LYS A 390 7.48 -5.99 53.38
CA LYS A 390 8.00 -7.35 53.18
C LYS A 390 7.34 -8.09 52.02
N ARG A 391 7.31 -7.47 50.85
CA ARG A 391 6.60 -7.99 49.67
C ARG A 391 7.26 -7.62 48.36
N PHE A 392 6.95 -8.37 47.31
CA PHE A 392 7.27 -8.02 45.93
C PHE A 392 6.04 -7.41 45.26
N GLU A 393 6.24 -6.42 44.41
CA GLU A 393 5.18 -5.70 43.73
C GLU A 393 5.36 -5.84 42.21
N LEU A 394 4.41 -6.50 41.55
CA LEU A 394 4.34 -6.59 40.10
C LEU A 394 3.29 -5.59 39.60
N ILE A 395 3.73 -4.57 38.88
CA ILE A 395 2.89 -3.47 38.39
C ILE A 395 2.58 -3.72 36.91
N PHE A 396 1.31 -3.64 36.56
CA PHE A 396 0.81 -3.83 35.20
C PHE A 396 0.46 -2.49 34.53
N ASN A 397 0.40 -2.49 33.20
CA ASN A 397 -0.09 -1.33 32.43
C ASN A 397 -1.60 -1.11 32.61
N ASN A 398 -2.37 -2.17 32.91
CA ASN A 398 -3.80 -2.13 33.19
C ASN A 398 -4.16 -2.80 34.52
N THR A 399 -5.41 -2.67 34.99
CA THR A 399 -5.89 -3.29 36.24
C THR A 399 -6.11 -4.79 36.03
N PRO A 400 -5.38 -5.67 36.76
CA PRO A 400 -5.60 -7.11 36.72
C PRO A 400 -7.00 -7.47 37.24
N PHE A 401 -7.67 -8.41 36.59
CA PHE A 401 -8.93 -8.97 37.04
C PHE A 401 -8.72 -9.78 38.33
N LEU A 402 -9.42 -9.38 39.39
CA LEU A 402 -9.14 -9.83 40.76
C LEU A 402 -9.15 -11.37 40.89
N LYS A 403 -10.14 -12.03 40.27
CA LYS A 403 -10.32 -13.49 40.35
C LYS A 403 -9.10 -14.28 39.84
N ASP A 404 -8.40 -13.78 38.82
CA ASP A 404 -7.24 -14.44 38.27
C ASP A 404 -5.94 -13.98 38.92
N ALA A 405 -5.86 -12.70 39.30
CA ALA A 405 -4.68 -12.10 39.88
C ALA A 405 -4.37 -12.57 41.30
N VAL A 406 -5.34 -13.11 42.06
CA VAL A 406 -5.10 -13.67 43.40
C VAL A 406 -4.63 -15.14 43.38
N LYS A 407 -4.63 -15.80 42.22
CA LYS A 407 -4.24 -17.22 42.10
C LYS A 407 -2.72 -17.36 42.13
N LYS A 408 -2.18 -18.00 43.18
CA LYS A 408 -0.74 -18.24 43.34
C LYS A 408 -0.10 -18.98 42.15
N SER A 409 -0.83 -19.92 41.55
CA SER A 409 -0.37 -20.72 40.40
C SER A 409 -0.03 -19.89 39.15
N ASN A 410 -0.52 -18.65 39.08
CA ASN A 410 -0.27 -17.74 37.97
C ASN A 410 1.07 -17.01 38.09
N TYR A 411 1.80 -17.16 39.21
CA TYR A 411 3.03 -16.44 39.47
C TYR A 411 4.18 -17.38 39.83
N ARG A 412 5.38 -17.03 39.39
CA ARG A 412 6.63 -17.60 39.90
C ARG A 412 7.57 -16.45 40.23
N LEU A 413 8.15 -16.51 41.41
CA LEU A 413 8.95 -15.43 41.98
C LEU A 413 10.36 -15.95 42.25
N TRP A 414 11.36 -15.24 41.75
CA TRP A 414 12.76 -15.48 42.06
C TRP A 414 13.40 -14.22 42.60
N TYR A 415 14.29 -14.41 43.57
CA TYR A 415 15.15 -13.36 44.08
C TYR A 415 16.59 -13.89 44.17
N LYS A 416 17.52 -13.22 43.47
CA LYS A 416 18.92 -13.65 43.34
C LYS A 416 19.03 -15.13 42.95
N GLU A 417 18.28 -15.51 41.91
CA GLU A 417 18.22 -16.87 41.34
C GLU A 417 17.54 -17.94 42.24
N ILE A 418 17.17 -17.59 43.49
CA ILE A 418 16.44 -18.47 44.39
C ILE A 418 14.94 -18.33 44.15
N LYS A 419 14.27 -19.45 43.83
CA LYS A 419 12.81 -19.49 43.68
C LYS A 419 12.13 -19.41 45.05
N LEU A 420 11.25 -18.42 45.22
CA LEU A 420 10.51 -18.18 46.46
C LEU A 420 9.09 -18.76 46.38
N ARG A 421 8.62 -19.34 47.49
CA ARG A 421 7.21 -19.73 47.66
C ARG A 421 6.37 -18.53 48.03
N ILE A 422 5.16 -18.44 47.47
CA ILE A 422 4.22 -17.33 47.69
C ILE A 422 3.18 -17.76 48.73
N ASP A 423 3.18 -17.08 49.87
CA ASP A 423 2.24 -17.28 50.97
C ASP A 423 0.89 -16.62 50.71
N SER A 424 0.87 -15.39 50.22
CA SER A 424 -0.37 -14.68 49.92
C SER A 424 -0.19 -13.67 48.80
N ILE A 425 -1.31 -13.32 48.16
CA ILE A 425 -1.36 -12.33 47.09
C ILE A 425 -2.45 -11.32 47.41
N ALA A 426 -2.14 -10.04 47.25
CA ALA A 426 -3.11 -8.96 47.32
C ALA A 426 -3.03 -8.09 46.06
N VAL A 427 -4.18 -7.65 45.56
CA VAL A 427 -4.25 -6.78 44.37
C VAL A 427 -4.68 -5.39 44.79
N LYS A 428 -3.98 -4.35 44.34
CA LYS A 428 -4.34 -2.95 44.55
C LYS A 428 -4.18 -2.17 43.27
N LYS A 429 -5.28 -1.72 42.68
CA LYS A 429 -5.30 -1.07 41.36
C LYS A 429 -4.53 -1.93 40.34
N LYS A 430 -3.46 -1.39 39.74
CA LYS A 430 -2.62 -2.06 38.75
C LYS A 430 -1.51 -2.92 39.34
N ALA A 431 -1.39 -3.01 40.67
CA ALA A 431 -0.31 -3.72 41.34
C ALA A 431 -0.79 -5.04 41.95
N VAL A 432 -0.02 -6.09 41.73
CA VAL A 432 -0.14 -7.38 42.43
C VAL A 432 1.01 -7.47 43.43
N HIS A 433 0.65 -7.58 44.70
CA HIS A 433 1.57 -7.72 45.81
C HIS A 433 1.72 -9.21 46.15
N LEU A 434 2.95 -9.73 46.04
CA LEU A 434 3.31 -11.11 46.32
C LEU A 434 4.05 -11.16 47.66
N TYR A 435 3.49 -11.86 48.64
CA TYR A 435 4.11 -12.06 49.94
C TYR A 435 4.78 -13.44 49.97
N PRO A 436 6.11 -13.52 50.18
CA PRO A 436 6.77 -14.81 50.28
C PRO A 436 6.51 -15.48 51.63
N GLU A 437 6.60 -16.81 51.66
CA GLU A 437 6.38 -17.66 52.85
C GLU A 437 7.48 -17.44 53.91
N ASP A 438 8.74 -17.48 53.50
CA ASP A 438 9.85 -17.15 54.38
C ASP A 438 10.14 -15.65 54.36
N LYS A 439 9.54 -14.90 55.27
CA LYS A 439 9.75 -13.45 55.38
C LYS A 439 11.07 -13.09 56.07
N LYS A 440 11.66 -14.01 56.85
CA LYS A 440 12.80 -13.72 57.74
C LYS A 440 14.14 -13.91 57.02
N ALA A 441 14.24 -14.84 56.07
CA ALA A 441 15.45 -15.05 55.28
C ALA A 441 15.79 -13.89 54.32
N PHE A 442 14.80 -13.08 53.91
CA PHE A 442 14.97 -12.07 52.85
C PHE A 442 14.72 -10.62 53.28
N PHE A 443 13.98 -10.39 54.38
CA PHE A 443 13.68 -9.06 54.91
C PHE A 443 14.23 -8.90 56.33
N LEU A 444 15.57 -8.94 56.45
CA LEU A 444 16.27 -8.69 57.71
C LEU A 444 16.20 -7.21 58.10
N PRO A 445 15.81 -6.87 59.34
CA PRO A 445 15.85 -5.51 59.84
C PRO A 445 17.23 -5.22 60.45
N LYS A 446 18.20 -4.71 59.66
CA LYS A 446 19.33 -3.89 60.18
C LYS A 446 20.18 -3.30 59.04
N MET A 447 19.83 -2.10 58.64
CA MET A 447 20.66 -0.87 58.70
C MET A 447 20.04 0.16 57.75
N ILE A 448 19.72 1.31 58.32
CA ILE A 448 19.43 2.53 57.58
C ILE A 448 20.71 2.88 56.82
N GLN A 449 20.83 2.43 55.57
CA GLN A 449 21.62 3.13 54.56
C GLN A 449 20.62 3.75 53.61
N SER A 450 20.67 5.07 53.56
CA SER A 450 20.04 5.91 52.55
C SER A 450 20.49 5.48 51.16
N PHE A 451 19.81 4.48 50.58
CA PHE A 451 19.95 4.15 49.16
C PHE A 451 18.81 4.82 48.40
N ASN A 452 19.09 6.04 47.92
CA ASN A 452 18.48 6.51 46.68
C ASN A 452 18.99 5.65 45.53
N LYS A 453 18.43 4.44 45.37
CA LYS A 453 18.36 3.73 44.09
C LYS A 453 17.41 2.54 44.21
N SER A 454 16.19 2.75 43.73
CA SER A 454 15.33 1.72 43.17
C SER A 454 16.13 0.85 42.18
N SER A 455 16.73 -0.24 42.65
CA SER A 455 17.41 -1.20 41.79
C SER A 455 16.74 -2.56 41.96
N SER A 456 16.05 -2.99 40.90
CA SER A 456 15.45 -4.31 40.70
C SER A 456 16.49 -5.42 40.46
N LYS A 457 17.74 -5.24 40.89
CA LYS A 457 18.80 -6.23 40.66
C LYS A 457 18.47 -7.53 41.39
N GLY A 458 18.18 -8.57 40.61
CA GLY A 458 17.96 -9.93 41.08
C GLY A 458 16.51 -10.35 41.27
N VAL A 459 15.50 -9.50 41.01
CA VAL A 459 14.09 -9.93 41.06
C VAL A 459 13.63 -10.37 39.68
N SER A 460 13.13 -11.61 39.59
CA SER A 460 12.41 -12.08 38.41
C SER A 460 11.02 -12.55 38.82
N ILE A 461 10.00 -12.11 38.10
CA ILE A 461 8.61 -12.53 38.33
C ILE A 461 8.03 -12.96 36.99
N GLU A 462 7.73 -14.24 36.85
CA GLU A 462 6.93 -14.75 35.75
C GLU A 462 5.46 -14.69 36.11
N VAL A 463 4.62 -14.31 35.15
CA VAL A 463 3.17 -14.29 35.29
C VAL A 463 2.50 -14.92 34.07
N LYS A 464 1.42 -15.66 34.29
CA LYS A 464 0.61 -16.29 33.23
C LYS A 464 -0.87 -16.31 33.59
N ASN A 465 -1.75 -16.42 32.59
CA ASN A 465 -3.19 -16.63 32.77
C ASN A 465 -3.90 -15.59 33.66
N VAL A 466 -3.37 -14.37 33.74
CA VAL A 466 -4.02 -13.25 34.43
C VAL A 466 -4.67 -12.38 33.37
N LYS A 467 -5.98 -12.13 33.49
CA LYS A 467 -6.70 -11.17 32.65
C LYS A 467 -6.64 -9.78 33.24
N ASP A 468 -6.81 -8.74 32.43
CA ASP A 468 -7.20 -7.42 32.92
C ASP A 468 -8.74 -7.28 32.99
N ILE A 469 -9.21 -6.14 33.48
CA ILE A 469 -10.65 -5.83 33.57
C ILE A 469 -11.37 -5.73 32.22
N TYR A 470 -10.65 -5.67 31.10
CA TYR A 470 -11.22 -5.70 29.74
C TYR A 470 -11.12 -7.10 29.11
N GLY A 471 -10.63 -8.10 29.84
CA GLY A 471 -10.54 -9.48 29.40
C GLY A 471 -9.23 -9.88 28.70
N ASN A 472 -8.28 -8.95 28.52
CA ASN A 472 -7.01 -9.24 27.83
C ASN A 472 -6.10 -10.11 28.71
N ILE A 473 -5.58 -11.23 28.20
CA ILE A 473 -4.67 -12.09 28.96
C ILE A 473 -3.24 -11.53 28.92
N VAL A 474 -2.52 -11.68 30.04
CA VAL A 474 -1.15 -11.20 30.19
C VAL A 474 -0.22 -11.82 29.14
N TYR A 475 0.54 -10.97 28.45
CA TYR A 475 1.43 -11.32 27.32
C TYR A 475 0.72 -11.89 26.09
N GLU A 476 -0.60 -12.02 26.08
CA GLU A 476 -1.32 -12.44 24.88
C GLU A 476 -1.23 -11.35 23.82
N GLN A 477 -0.83 -11.77 22.63
CA GLN A 477 -0.67 -10.92 21.45
C GLN A 477 -1.71 -11.32 20.42
N GLU A 478 -2.23 -10.33 19.70
CA GLU A 478 -3.20 -10.54 18.64
C GLU A 478 -2.55 -10.29 17.28
N SER A 479 -2.89 -11.12 16.30
CA SER A 479 -2.54 -10.90 14.90
C SER A 479 -3.59 -10.00 14.26
N VAL A 480 -3.16 -8.89 13.69
CA VAL A 480 -4.05 -7.94 13.00
C VAL A 480 -3.76 -7.97 11.50
N SER A 481 -4.83 -8.02 10.70
CA SER A 481 -4.76 -8.06 9.24
C SER A 481 -4.68 -6.64 8.65
N TYR A 482 -3.82 -6.47 7.65
CA TYR A 482 -3.65 -5.24 6.89
C TYR A 482 -3.65 -5.59 5.39
N ASN A 483 -3.97 -4.61 4.55
CA ASN A 483 -3.70 -4.68 3.11
C ASN A 483 -2.54 -3.76 2.77
N GLN A 484 -1.60 -4.21 1.95
CA GLN A 484 -0.54 -3.39 1.40
C GLN A 484 -0.75 -3.21 -0.10
N PHE A 485 -0.69 -1.97 -0.55
CA PHE A 485 -0.83 -1.60 -1.94
C PHE A 485 0.50 -1.05 -2.45
N ARG A 486 0.92 -1.52 -3.62
CA ARG A 486 2.01 -0.95 -4.41
C ARG A 486 1.46 -0.63 -5.77
N GLU A 487 1.56 0.62 -6.19
CA GLU A 487 0.91 1.08 -7.41
C GLU A 487 1.84 1.99 -8.20
N PHE A 488 1.79 1.87 -9.51
CA PHE A 488 2.55 2.71 -10.42
C PHE A 488 1.69 3.13 -11.60
N PHE A 489 1.67 4.44 -11.86
CA PHE A 489 0.83 5.07 -12.87
C PHE A 489 1.69 5.86 -13.85
N VAL A 490 1.69 5.45 -15.12
CA VAL A 490 2.47 6.11 -16.17
C VAL A 490 1.83 7.46 -16.50
N GLN A 491 2.61 8.53 -16.38
CA GLN A 491 2.20 9.86 -16.80
C GLN A 491 2.67 10.15 -18.22
N GLU A 492 3.92 9.81 -18.52
CA GLU A 492 4.56 10.12 -19.80
C GLU A 492 5.29 8.90 -20.36
N LEU A 493 5.15 8.68 -21.67
CA LEU A 493 5.80 7.59 -22.40
C LEU A 493 6.75 8.18 -23.45
N ASN A 494 7.98 7.66 -23.45
CA ASN A 494 9.03 8.01 -24.40
C ASN A 494 9.44 6.77 -25.18
N ASN A 495 9.12 6.75 -26.47
CA ASN A 495 9.40 5.62 -27.37
C ASN A 495 10.90 5.44 -27.67
N VAL A 496 11.74 6.41 -27.28
CA VAL A 496 13.20 6.32 -27.33
C VAL A 496 13.75 6.40 -25.91
N SER A 497 14.55 5.40 -25.52
CA SER A 497 15.23 5.39 -24.23
C SER A 497 16.54 6.18 -24.31
N THR A 498 16.50 7.49 -24.06
CA THR A 498 17.71 8.31 -23.89
C THR A 498 18.11 8.38 -22.41
N LYS A 499 19.38 8.04 -22.13
CA LYS A 499 20.00 8.19 -20.81
C LYS A 499 20.92 9.39 -20.83
N SER A 500 20.84 10.26 -19.84
CA SER A 500 21.86 11.28 -19.61
C SER A 500 23.06 10.66 -18.89
N GLU A 501 24.28 11.14 -19.16
CA GLU A 501 25.52 10.62 -18.55
C GLU A 501 25.49 10.68 -17.01
N ASN A 502 24.75 11.62 -16.44
CA ASN A 502 24.63 11.81 -14.98
C ASN A 502 23.44 11.04 -14.34
N THR A 503 22.79 10.13 -15.07
CA THR A 503 21.62 9.41 -14.55
C THR A 503 22.05 8.38 -13.50
N SER A 504 21.62 8.58 -12.24
CA SER A 504 21.77 7.55 -11.20
C SER A 504 20.56 6.62 -11.17
N PHE A 505 20.81 5.34 -10.86
CA PHE A 505 19.80 4.29 -10.83
C PHE A 505 19.62 3.74 -9.42
N MET A 506 18.38 3.34 -9.11
CA MET A 506 18.03 2.70 -7.86
C MET A 506 18.75 1.36 -7.70
N ILE A 507 19.19 1.10 -6.49
CA ILE A 507 19.74 -0.18 -6.06
C ILE A 507 18.57 -1.14 -5.80
N LYS A 508 18.38 -2.12 -6.69
CA LYS A 508 17.23 -3.04 -6.67
C LYS A 508 17.10 -3.87 -5.40
N THR A 509 18.19 -4.07 -4.65
CA THR A 509 18.25 -4.86 -3.41
C THR A 509 18.05 -4.03 -2.13
N LYS A 510 17.80 -2.73 -2.28
CA LYS A 510 17.57 -1.81 -1.16
C LYS A 510 16.16 -1.22 -1.21
N PRO A 511 15.54 -0.88 -0.06
CA PRO A 511 14.24 -0.23 -0.03
C PRO A 511 14.21 1.05 -0.87
N ILE A 512 13.06 1.44 -1.40
CA ILE A 512 12.92 2.64 -2.23
C ILE A 512 13.11 3.96 -1.46
N SER A 513 13.10 3.91 -0.13
CA SER A 513 13.16 5.12 0.68
C SER A 513 14.46 5.91 0.48
N LYS A 514 14.34 7.24 0.55
CA LYS A 514 15.41 8.21 0.25
C LYS A 514 16.76 7.90 0.93
N ASN A 515 16.75 7.26 2.09
CA ASN A 515 17.97 6.94 2.83
C ASN A 515 18.82 5.83 2.19
N TYR A 516 18.28 5.12 1.19
CA TYR A 516 18.97 3.99 0.56
C TYR A 516 19.14 4.13 -0.96
N GLN A 517 18.61 5.20 -1.57
CA GLN A 517 18.55 5.34 -3.02
C GLN A 517 19.14 6.68 -3.47
N PRO A 518 19.90 6.71 -4.57
CA PRO A 518 20.30 7.96 -5.20
C PRO A 518 19.07 8.64 -5.80
N ILE A 519 18.99 9.97 -5.67
CA ILE A 519 17.94 10.79 -6.27
C ILE A 519 18.56 11.64 -7.37
N THR A 520 17.98 11.59 -8.57
CA THR A 520 18.35 12.42 -9.71
C THR A 520 17.12 13.23 -10.12
N THR A 521 16.97 14.43 -9.57
CA THR A 521 15.83 15.31 -9.86
C THR A 521 16.11 16.11 -11.14
N PRO A 522 15.38 15.88 -12.25
CA PRO A 522 15.53 16.70 -13.45
C PRO A 522 14.85 18.07 -13.28
N GLU A 523 15.26 19.06 -14.08
CA GLU A 523 14.67 20.42 -14.05
C GLU A 523 13.16 20.43 -14.29
N ASN A 524 12.67 19.53 -15.15
CA ASN A 524 11.25 19.40 -15.48
C ASN A 524 10.47 18.49 -14.52
N VAL A 525 10.99 18.17 -13.34
CA VAL A 525 10.29 17.31 -12.37
C VAL A 525 8.94 17.88 -11.95
N SER A 526 8.81 19.21 -11.92
CA SER A 526 7.60 19.95 -11.53
C SER A 526 6.44 19.75 -12.50
N GLU A 527 6.70 19.21 -13.69
CA GLU A 527 5.66 18.91 -14.65
C GLU A 527 4.99 17.54 -14.40
N TYR A 528 5.50 16.75 -13.46
CA TYR A 528 4.90 15.52 -12.96
C TYR A 528 4.34 15.76 -11.55
N TRP A 529 3.26 15.07 -11.20
CA TRP A 529 2.63 15.27 -9.89
C TRP A 529 2.13 13.97 -9.28
N MET A 530 2.05 13.93 -7.96
CA MET A 530 1.53 12.76 -7.25
C MET A 530 0.00 12.83 -7.24
N ASN A 531 -0.71 11.75 -7.58
CA ASN A 531 -2.17 11.66 -7.43
C ASN A 531 -2.53 11.03 -6.07
N THR A 532 -2.14 11.69 -4.98
CA THR A 532 -2.43 11.20 -3.62
C THR A 532 -3.94 11.01 -3.44
N PRO A 533 -4.39 9.95 -2.75
CA PRO A 533 -5.80 9.75 -2.39
C PRO A 533 -6.40 11.00 -1.72
N LEU A 534 -7.65 11.31 -2.09
CA LEU A 534 -8.41 12.37 -1.44
C LEU A 534 -8.66 11.96 0.02
N LYS A 535 -8.61 12.91 0.96
CA LYS A 535 -8.97 12.65 2.35
C LYS A 535 -10.48 12.36 2.39
N ASN A 536 -10.86 11.30 3.10
CA ASN A 536 -12.27 10.96 3.33
C ASN A 536 -12.94 11.95 4.28
#